data_AF-A0A914KNK2-F1
#
_entry.id   AF-A0A914KNK2-F1
#
_cell.length_a   1.000
_cell.length_b   1.000
_cell.length_c   1.000
_cell.angle_alpha   90.00
_cell.angle_beta   90.00
_cell.angle_gamma   90.00
#
_symmetry.space_group_name_H-M   'P 1'
#
loop_
_entity.id
_entity.type
_entity.pdbx_description
1 polymer ?
#
loop_
_entity_poly.entity_id
_entity_poly.type
_entity_poly.pdbx_seq_one_letter_code
_entity_poly.pdbx_strand_id
1 'polypeptide(L)' 'MKQTTDNSEANKLHKNIFCDGCHKEIRGRRYKCLVCTDFDLCHLCEQKNEHFGHAMLRLVTPKTLDVQNGQ' A
#
# COMPACT_ATOMS: atom_id res chain seq x y z
N MET A 1 12.92 -17.07 -14.20
CA MET A 1 12.81 -15.78 -13.49
C MET A 1 11.73 -15.96 -12.42
N LYS A 2 12.14 -16.27 -11.18
CA LYS A 2 11.22 -16.77 -10.14
C LYS A 2 10.61 -15.57 -9.40
N GLN A 3 9.41 -15.14 -9.78
CA GLN A 3 8.56 -14.41 -8.85
C GLN A 3 7.74 -15.47 -8.11
N THR A 4 8.32 -15.95 -7.02
CA THR A 4 7.69 -16.86 -6.08
C THR A 4 6.44 -16.18 -5.54
N THR A 5 5.30 -16.71 -5.95
CA THR A 5 3.99 -16.50 -5.37
C THR A 5 4.03 -16.96 -3.91
N ASP A 6 4.34 -16.04 -2.99
CA ASP A 6 3.94 -16.25 -1.60
C ASP A 6 2.54 -15.65 -1.41
N ASN A 7 1.60 -16.55 -1.15
CA ASN A 7 0.17 -16.30 -1.08
C ASN A 7 -0.23 -15.45 0.16
N SER A 8 0.74 -15.00 0.97
CA SER A 8 0.51 -14.23 2.20
C SER A 8 0.46 -12.71 1.99
N GLU A 9 1.12 -12.18 0.95
CA GLU A 9 1.20 -10.72 0.73
C GLU A 9 -0.11 -10.10 0.20
N ALA A 10 -0.94 -10.88 -0.49
CA ALA A 10 -2.18 -10.37 -1.10
C ALA A 10 -3.28 -10.04 -0.07
N ASN A 11 -3.16 -10.54 1.17
CA ASN A 11 -4.17 -10.39 2.21
C ASN A 11 -3.74 -9.49 3.38
N LYS A 12 -2.58 -8.85 3.29
CA LYS A 12 -2.14 -7.92 4.34
C LYS A 12 -3.01 -6.66 4.33
N LEU A 13 -3.74 -6.43 5.41
CA LEU A 13 -4.62 -5.29 5.53
C LEU A 13 -3.86 -4.07 6.06
N HIS A 14 -3.86 -2.98 5.30
CA HIS A 14 -3.44 -1.67 5.79
C HIS A 14 -4.63 -0.99 6.47
N LYS A 15 -4.85 -1.30 7.76
CA LYS A 15 -5.99 -0.76 8.53
C LYS A 15 -6.02 0.76 8.48
N ASN A 16 -7.23 1.32 8.31
CA ASN A 16 -7.48 2.77 8.31
C ASN A 16 -6.76 3.53 7.18
N ILE A 17 -6.31 2.83 6.14
CA ILE A 17 -5.67 3.44 4.97
C ILE A 17 -6.51 3.08 3.75
N PHE A 18 -6.98 4.10 3.05
CA PHE A 18 -7.86 3.97 1.90
C PHE A 18 -7.11 4.36 0.63
N CYS A 19 -7.46 3.70 -0.47
CA CYS A 19 -6.96 4.07 -1.79
C CYS A 19 -7.68 5.35 -2.26
N ASP A 20 -6.96 6.40 -2.61
CA ASP A 20 -7.54 7.63 -3.17
C ASP A 20 -8.15 7.44 -4.56
N GLY A 21 -7.73 6.42 -5.32
CA GLY A 21 -8.29 6.13 -6.64
C GLY A 21 -9.65 5.41 -6.61
N CYS A 22 -9.82 4.46 -5.68
CA CYS A 22 -11.03 3.61 -5.64
C CYS A 22 -11.82 3.68 -4.33
N HIS A 23 -11.36 4.48 -3.36
CA HIS A 23 -11.96 4.70 -2.04
C HIS A 23 -12.20 3.43 -1.22
N LYS A 24 -11.43 2.38 -1.48
CA LYS A 24 -11.48 1.11 -0.73
C LYS A 24 -10.26 0.97 0.16
N GLU A 25 -10.43 0.29 1.27
CA GLU A 25 -9.32 -0.04 2.18
C GLU A 25 -8.24 -0.86 1.45
N ILE A 26 -6.98 -0.49 1.64
CA ILE A 26 -5.87 -1.08 0.88
C ILE A 26 -5.54 -2.47 1.44
N ARG A 27 -5.61 -3.47 0.55
CA ARG A 27 -5.18 -4.85 0.80
C ARG A 27 -3.97 -5.20 -0.05
N GLY A 28 -3.01 -5.86 0.58
CA GLY A 28 -1.72 -6.19 0.02
C GLY A 28 -0.82 -4.98 -0.14
N ARG A 29 -0.35 -4.73 -1.36
CA ARG A 29 0.62 -3.65 -1.61
C ARG A 29 -0.05 -2.27 -1.55
N ARG A 30 0.47 -1.41 -0.69
CA ARG A 30 0.19 0.03 -0.63
C ARG A 30 1.24 0.80 -1.42
N TYR A 31 0.81 1.80 -2.17
CA TYR A 31 1.68 2.70 -2.91
C TYR A 31 1.44 4.12 -2.41
N LYS A 32 2.38 4.65 -1.63
CA LYS A 32 2.29 6.01 -1.10
C LYS A 32 2.98 6.98 -2.05
N CYS A 33 2.31 8.06 -2.43
CA CYS A 33 2.96 9.13 -3.21
C CYS A 33 4.01 9.84 -2.35
N LEU A 34 5.20 10.08 -2.92
CA LEU A 34 6.27 10.81 -2.26
C LEU A 34 6.18 12.34 -2.47
N VAL A 35 5.29 12.77 -3.36
CA VAL A 35 5.11 14.19 -3.73
C VAL A 35 3.85 14.76 -3.08
N CYS A 36 2.72 14.03 -3.18
CA CYS A 36 1.45 14.46 -2.63
C CYS A 36 1.34 14.16 -1.15
N THR A 37 0.71 15.08 -0.41
CA THR A 37 0.33 14.85 0.97
C THR A 37 -0.80 13.82 1.04
N ASP A 38 -0.61 12.81 1.87
CA ASP A 38 -1.62 11.78 2.18
C ASP A 38 -2.23 11.02 1.00
N PHE A 39 -1.51 10.90 -0.13
CA PHE A 39 -2.02 10.18 -1.29
C PHE A 39 -1.51 8.73 -1.32
N ASP A 40 -2.45 7.79 -1.35
CA ASP A 40 -2.23 6.35 -1.28
C ASP A 40 -3.03 5.60 -2.35
N LEU A 41 -2.35 4.69 -3.06
CA LEU A 41 -2.97 3.82 -4.05
C LEU A 41 -2.85 2.36 -3.65
N CYS A 42 -3.90 1.59 -3.93
CA CYS A 42 -3.80 0.14 -3.92
C CYS A 42 -3.10 -0.35 -5.18
N HIS A 43 -2.60 -1.59 -5.14
CA HIS A 43 -2.00 -2.26 -6.28
C HIS A 43 -2.82 -2.18 -7.58
N LEU A 44 -4.14 -2.27 -7.49
CA LEU A 44 -5.01 -2.25 -8.68
C LEU A 44 -5.06 -0.87 -9.34
N CYS A 45 -5.10 0.21 -8.55
CA CYS A 45 -5.10 1.59 -9.07
C CYS A 45 -3.71 1.97 -9.61
N GLU A 46 -2.64 1.54 -8.94
CA GLU A 46 -1.28 1.74 -9.45
C GLU A 46 -1.07 1.01 -10.79
N GLN A 47 -1.56 -0.22 -10.94
CA GLN A 47 -1.48 -0.97 -12.20
C GLN A 47 -2.21 -0.29 -13.37
N LYS A 48 -3.26 0.49 -13.06
CA LYS A 48 -3.99 1.31 -14.03
C LYS A 48 -3.27 2.60 -14.40
N ASN A 49 -2.08 2.86 -13.83
CA ASN A 49 -1.40 4.15 -13.93
C ASN A 49 -2.27 5.32 -13.43
N GLU A 50 -3.14 5.07 -12.45
CA GLU A 50 -3.78 6.19 -11.75
C GLU A 50 -2.69 6.97 -11.01
N HIS A 51 -2.68 8.29 -11.16
CA HIS A 51 -1.65 9.17 -10.59
C HIS A 51 -0.25 9.03 -11.21
N PHE A 52 -0.19 9.06 -12.55
CA PHE A 52 1.07 9.15 -13.31
C PHE A 52 1.88 10.43 -12.98
N GLY A 53 3.21 10.32 -13.08
CA GLY A 53 4.12 11.47 -13.03
C GLY A 53 4.72 11.74 -11.66
N HIS A 54 4.24 11.09 -10.61
CA HIS A 54 4.82 11.17 -9.26
C HIS A 54 5.49 9.87 -8.85
N ALA A 55 6.60 9.99 -8.12
CA ALA A 55 7.29 8.84 -7.57
C ALA A 55 6.46 8.20 -6.43
N MET A 56 6.26 6.89 -6.50
CA MET A 56 5.47 6.12 -5.54
C MET A 56 6.37 5.19 -4.74
N LEU A 57 6.20 5.16 -3.41
CA LEU A 57 6.84 4.21 -2.52
C LEU A 57 5.96 2.95 -2.36
N ARG A 58 6.50 1.79 -2.73
CA ARG A 58 5.84 0.50 -2.54
C ARG A 58 6.05 -0.03 -1.13
N LEU A 59 4.98 -0.07 -0.35
CA LEU A 59 4.91 -0.61 1.00
C LEU A 59 4.25 -2.00 0.94
N VAL A 60 5.03 -3.04 1.28
CA VAL A 60 4.58 -4.45 1.23
C VAL A 60 4.07 -4.96 2.57
N THR A 61 4.48 -4.33 3.67
CA THR A 61 4.00 -4.65 5.02
C THR A 61 3.21 -3.47 5.57
N PRO A 62 2.08 -3.72 6.27
CA PRO A 62 1.49 -2.69 7.09
C PRO A 62 2.50 -2.33 8.16
N LYS A 63 2.85 -1.05 8.27
CA LYS A 63 3.50 -0.55 9.49
C LYS A 63 2.48 -0.68 10.61
N THR A 64 2.43 -1.83 11.27
CA THR A 64 2.21 -1.83 12.70
C THR A 64 3.44 -1.14 13.27
N LEU A 65 3.31 0.15 13.61
CA LEU A 65 4.06 0.62 14.77
C LEU A 65 3.50 -0.23 15.90
N ASP A 66 4.11 -1.40 16.10
CA ASP A 66 3.97 -2.16 17.31
C ASP A 66 4.61 -1.26 18.37
N VAL A 67 3.83 -0.32 18.89
CA VAL A 67 4.02 0.15 20.26
C VAL A 67 3.74 -1.09 21.09
N GLN A 68 4.73 -1.98 21.14
CA GLN A 68 4.91 -2.90 22.23
C GLN A 68 4.98 -1.99 23.44
N ASN A 69 3.85 -1.96 24.12
CA ASN A 69 3.62 -1.47 25.46
C ASN A 69 4.93 -1.56 26.27
N GLY A 70 5.64 -0.43 26.33
CA GLY A 70 6.84 -0.29 27.14
C GLY A 70 6.40 -0.13 28.58
N GLN A 71 6.82 -1.09 29.40
CA GLN A 71 6.68 -1.15 30.86
C GLN A 71 7.12 0.14 31.55
#